data_AF-A0AAD6I006-F1
#
_entry.id   AF-A0AAD6I006-F1
#
_cell.length_a   1.000
_cell.length_b   1.000
_cell.length_c   1.000
_cell.angle_alpha   90.00
_cell.angle_beta   90.00
_cell.angle_gamma   90.00
#
_symmetry.space_group_name_H-M   'P 1'
#
loop_
_entity.id
_entity.type
_entity.pdbx_description
1 polymer ?
#
loop_
_entity_poly.entity_id
_entity_poly.type
_entity_poly.pdbx_seq_one_letter_code
_entity_poly.pdbx_strand_id
1 'polypeptide(L)'
;MVANAIGKSDNSRIVNTPLGENTDSVYAICDGRRLTKLVVVNLRAFAQTTTGTRPHRAYNFHVPARHRSANVERLIGPGSDALVNITFRGIFYDYALRRGMPVPVHALEEVARVRDGVLTVEVPVSSAVLLSLD
;
A
#
# COMPACT_ATOMS: atom_id res chain seq x y z
N MET A 1 6.47 -6.64 0.88
CA MET A 1 6.09 -5.22 1.07
C MET A 1 7.16 -4.42 1.84
N VAL A 2 7.53 -4.78 3.08
CA VAL A 2 8.44 -3.97 3.92
C VAL A 2 9.77 -3.65 3.24
N ALA A 3 10.47 -4.65 2.68
CA ALA A 3 11.72 -4.43 1.96
C ALA A 3 11.56 -3.44 0.78
N ASN A 4 10.47 -3.55 0.01
CA ASN A 4 10.16 -2.58 -1.05
C ASN A 4 9.90 -1.18 -0.51
N ALA A 5 9.23 -1.07 0.65
CA ALA A 5 8.94 0.21 1.27
C ALA A 5 10.24 0.91 1.70
N ILE A 6 11.06 0.24 2.52
CA ILE A 6 12.31 0.79 3.06
C ILE A 6 13.35 1.04 1.96
N GLY A 7 13.46 0.11 1.00
CA GLY A 7 14.45 0.18 -0.07
C GLY A 7 15.88 -0.08 0.40
N LYS A 8 16.85 0.38 -0.41
CA LYS A 8 18.30 0.16 -0.22
C LYS A 8 19.09 1.40 0.21
N SER A 9 18.42 2.52 0.49
CA SER A 9 19.11 3.77 0.86
C SER A 9 19.50 3.72 2.32
N ASP A 10 20.77 4.02 2.62
CA ASP A 10 21.27 4.17 3.99
C ASP A 10 20.72 5.44 4.68
N ASN A 11 20.09 6.33 3.92
CA ASN A 11 19.45 7.56 4.41
C ASN A 11 17.93 7.42 4.56
N SER A 12 17.40 6.19 4.51
CA SER A 12 15.97 5.92 4.66
C SER A 12 15.49 6.29 6.06
N ARG A 13 14.40 7.05 6.13
CA ARG A 13 13.73 7.45 7.37
C ARG A 13 12.24 7.18 7.27
N ILE A 14 11.67 6.60 8.32
CA ILE A 14 10.24 6.31 8.41
C ILE A 14 9.63 7.29 9.42
N VAL A 15 8.59 8.00 8.98
CA VAL A 15 7.85 8.94 9.82
C VAL A 15 6.42 8.42 9.92
N ASN A 16 5.95 8.18 11.14
CA ASN A 16 4.53 7.90 11.36
C ASN A 16 3.72 9.18 11.16
N THR A 17 2.62 9.07 10.43
CA THR A 17 1.65 10.15 10.22
C THR A 17 0.38 9.78 10.98
N PRO A 18 0.16 10.33 12.19
CA PRO A 18 -0.99 9.97 13.01
C PRO A 18 -2.31 10.27 12.29
N LEU A 19 -3.24 9.33 12.38
CA LEU A 19 -4.62 9.51 11.93
C LEU A 19 -5.54 9.58 13.16
N GLY A 20 -6.72 10.15 13.00
CA GLY A 20 -7.72 10.24 14.07
C GLY A 20 -8.37 8.90 14.43
N GLU A 21 -8.19 7.86 13.61
CA GLU A 21 -8.75 6.52 13.83
C GLU A 21 -7.64 5.52 14.14
N ASN A 22 -7.91 4.58 15.05
CA ASN A 22 -6.96 3.55 15.47
C ASN A 22 -6.90 2.35 14.51
N THR A 23 -7.78 2.29 13.52
CA THR A 23 -7.85 1.18 12.55
C THR A 23 -7.06 1.45 11.28
N ASP A 24 -6.34 2.55 11.20
CA ASP A 24 -5.54 2.90 10.04
C ASP A 24 -4.16 3.40 10.46
N SER A 25 -3.16 3.16 9.63
CA SER A 25 -1.81 3.61 9.88
C SER A 25 -1.19 4.12 8.60
N VAL A 26 -0.57 5.29 8.68
CA VAL A 26 0.13 5.92 7.57
C VAL A 26 1.58 6.16 7.96
N TYR A 27 2.47 5.88 7.02
CA TYR A 27 3.89 6.14 7.17
C TYR A 27 4.43 6.83 5.93
N ALA A 28 5.20 7.90 6.14
CA ALA A 28 6.01 8.52 5.11
C ALA A 28 7.42 7.92 5.13
N ILE A 29 7.96 7.64 3.95
CA ILE A 29 9.32 7.14 3.77
C ILE A 29 10.11 8.20 3.02
N CYS A 30 11.15 8.69 3.69
CA CYS A 30 12.02 9.75 3.20
C CYS A 30 13.42 9.21 2.93
N ASP A 31 14.02 9.69 1.86
CA ASP A 31 15.44 9.53 1.56
C ASP A 31 16.14 10.86 1.90
N GLY A 32 16.77 10.91 3.07
CA GLY A 32 17.23 12.15 3.67
C GLY A 32 16.07 13.12 3.97
N ARG A 33 16.01 14.24 3.24
CA ARG A 33 14.92 15.25 3.34
C ARG A 33 13.84 15.10 2.26
N ARG A 34 13.98 14.11 1.38
CA ARG A 34 13.09 13.91 0.23
C ARG A 34 12.03 12.87 0.57
N LEU A 35 10.76 13.26 0.60
CA LEU A 35 9.67 12.29 0.57
C LEU A 35 9.78 11.44 -0.71
N THR A 36 9.80 10.12 -0.56
CA THR A 36 9.92 9.18 -1.68
C THR A 36 8.76 8.21 -1.76
N LYS A 37 8.22 7.77 -0.62
CA LYS A 37 7.11 6.82 -0.60
C LYS A 37 6.15 7.12 0.54
N LEU A 38 4.93 6.61 0.39
CA LEU A 38 3.91 6.60 1.42
C LEU A 38 3.40 5.17 1.58
N VAL A 39 3.12 4.76 2.80
CA VAL A 39 2.49 3.48 3.12
C VAL A 39 1.18 3.76 3.83
N VAL A 40 0.12 3.10 3.40
CA VAL A 40 -1.17 3.09 4.09
C VAL A 40 -1.51 1.66 4.44
N VAL A 41 -1.86 1.42 5.69
CA VAL A 41 -2.36 0.13 6.18
C VAL A 41 -3.75 0.36 6.76
N ASN A 42 -4.77 -0.26 6.18
CA ASN A 42 -6.13 -0.24 6.69
C ASN A 42 -6.39 -1.57 7.42
N LEU A 43 -6.46 -1.51 8.75
CA LEU A 43 -6.65 -2.63 9.67
C LEU A 43 -8.12 -2.89 10.00
N ARG A 44 -9.06 -2.13 9.42
CA ARG A 44 -10.48 -2.42 9.61
C ARG A 44 -10.79 -3.79 9.03
N ALA A 45 -11.26 -4.70 9.88
CA ALA A 45 -11.53 -6.08 9.51
C ALA A 45 -12.63 -6.16 8.43
N PHE A 46 -12.45 -7.10 7.51
CA PHE A 46 -13.44 -7.49 6.52
C PHE A 46 -13.20 -8.96 6.20
N ALA A 47 -14.11 -9.84 6.64
CA ALA A 47 -13.94 -11.27 6.43
C ALA A 47 -14.32 -11.67 5.00
N GLN A 48 -13.63 -12.65 4.43
CA GLN A 48 -13.90 -13.17 3.08
C GLN A 48 -15.33 -13.73 2.94
N THR A 49 -15.93 -14.15 4.06
CA THR A 49 -17.30 -14.67 4.15
C THR A 49 -18.35 -13.57 4.30
N THR A 50 -17.94 -12.30 4.44
CA THR A 50 -18.86 -11.18 4.57
C THR A 50 -19.62 -10.98 3.27
N THR A 51 -20.96 -10.94 3.34
CA THR A 51 -21.81 -10.65 2.20
C THR A 51 -21.86 -9.16 1.91
N GLY A 52 -21.78 -8.77 0.64
CA GLY A 52 -21.87 -7.38 0.18
C GLY A 52 -20.55 -6.82 -0.37
N THR A 53 -20.59 -5.54 -0.79
CA THR A 53 -19.42 -4.88 -1.38
C THR A 53 -18.42 -4.50 -0.29
N ARG A 54 -17.16 -4.91 -0.46
CA ARG A 54 -16.06 -4.52 0.42
C ARG A 54 -15.91 -2.99 0.42
N PRO A 55 -15.98 -2.31 1.57
CA PRO A 55 -15.81 -0.86 1.62
C PRO A 55 -14.40 -0.41 1.21
N HIS A 56 -14.32 0.79 0.65
CA HIS A 56 -13.07 1.49 0.32
C HIS A 56 -12.98 2.79 1.13
N ARG A 57 -11.76 3.18 1.49
CA ARG A 57 -11.47 4.48 2.10
C ARG A 57 -10.51 5.26 1.24
N ALA A 58 -10.84 6.52 0.96
CA ALA A 58 -9.96 7.43 0.25
C ALA A 58 -8.94 8.06 1.22
N TYR A 59 -7.67 8.08 0.81
CA TYR A 59 -6.57 8.73 1.52
C TYR A 59 -6.01 9.84 0.64
N ASN A 60 -5.92 11.05 1.19
CA ASN A 60 -5.47 12.25 0.48
C ASN A 60 -4.17 12.75 1.11
N PHE A 61 -3.14 12.90 0.28
CA PHE A 61 -1.81 13.34 0.71
C PHE A 61 -1.42 14.62 -0.01
N HIS A 62 -1.13 15.68 0.73
CA HIS A 62 -0.42 16.82 0.18
C HIS A 62 1.04 16.41 -0.03
N VAL A 63 1.49 16.41 -1.28
CA VAL A 63 2.85 16.01 -1.65
C VAL A 63 3.64 17.21 -2.17
N PRO A 64 4.98 17.23 -2.00
CA PRO A 64 5.80 18.30 -2.55
C PRO A 64 5.58 18.51 -4.05
N ALA A 65 5.55 19.77 -4.48
CA ALA A 65 5.19 20.21 -5.83
C ALA A 65 6.07 19.67 -6.97
N ARG A 66 7.13 18.91 -6.69
CA ARG A 66 7.92 18.20 -7.71
C ARG A 66 7.26 16.91 -8.20
N HIS A 67 6.44 16.28 -7.35
CA HIS A 67 5.83 15.00 -7.67
C HIS A 67 4.60 15.19 -8.56
N ARG A 68 4.40 14.31 -9.53
CA ARG A 68 3.25 14.33 -10.46
C ARG A 68 2.41 13.07 -10.36
N SER A 69 3.01 11.99 -9.88
CA SER A 69 2.36 10.70 -9.80
C SER A 69 2.98 9.81 -8.73
N ALA A 70 2.31 8.70 -8.45
CA ALA A 70 2.82 7.62 -7.64
C ALA A 70 2.47 6.27 -8.27
N ASN A 71 3.42 5.34 -8.31
CA ASN A 71 3.14 3.94 -8.56
C ASN A 71 2.44 3.34 -7.32
N VAL A 72 1.35 2.60 -7.53
CA VAL A 72 0.52 2.00 -6.48
C VAL A 72 0.79 0.49 -6.42
N GLU A 73 1.41 0.04 -5.34
CA GLU A 73 1.73 -1.35 -5.07
C GLU A 73 0.84 -1.88 -3.92
N ARG A 74 -0.16 -2.71 -4.23
CA ARG A 74 -1.15 -3.17 -3.23
C ARG A 74 -0.71 -4.46 -2.53
N LEU A 75 -0.92 -4.53 -1.21
CA LEU A 75 -0.98 -5.77 -0.43
C LEU A 75 -2.44 -6.08 -0.14
N ILE A 76 -2.99 -7.11 -0.77
CA ILE A 76 -4.42 -7.39 -0.74
C ILE A 76 -4.70 -8.89 -0.86
N GLY A 77 -5.70 -9.34 -0.10
CA GLY A 77 -6.31 -10.67 -0.23
C GLY A 77 -7.84 -10.57 -0.10
N PRO A 78 -8.56 -11.70 -0.11
CA PRO A 78 -10.02 -11.74 -0.05
C PRO A 78 -10.63 -11.11 1.21
N GLY A 79 -9.94 -11.21 2.35
CA GLY A 79 -10.40 -10.69 3.64
C GLY A 79 -9.32 -10.77 4.72
N SER A 80 -9.62 -10.27 5.92
CA SER A 80 -8.74 -10.30 7.10
C SER A 80 -8.49 -11.70 7.64
N ASP A 81 -9.37 -12.65 7.34
CA ASP A 81 -9.32 -14.06 7.73
C ASP A 81 -8.79 -14.97 6.61
N ALA A 82 -8.30 -14.39 5.52
CA ALA A 82 -7.73 -15.15 4.42
C ALA A 82 -6.39 -15.77 4.82
N LEU A 83 -6.21 -17.05 4.50
CA LEU A 83 -4.93 -17.76 4.65
C LEU A 83 -4.18 -17.92 3.32
N VAL A 84 -4.89 -17.76 2.21
CA VAL A 84 -4.40 -17.92 0.85
C VAL A 84 -4.87 -16.76 -0.02
N ASN A 85 -4.38 -16.70 -1.26
CA ASN A 85 -4.76 -15.68 -2.23
C ASN A 85 -4.42 -14.24 -1.79
N ILE A 86 -3.41 -14.07 -0.94
CA ILE A 86 -2.88 -12.76 -0.54
C ILE A 86 -1.73 -12.39 -1.47
N THR A 87 -1.88 -11.30 -2.21
CA THR A 87 -0.86 -10.79 -3.14
C THR A 87 -0.19 -9.53 -2.64
N PHE A 88 1.06 -9.33 -3.02
CA PHE A 88 1.69 -8.01 -3.05
C PHE A 88 2.05 -7.68 -4.50
N ARG A 89 1.50 -6.59 -5.05
CA ARG A 89 1.62 -6.23 -6.48
C ARG A 89 1.10 -7.31 -7.44
N GLY A 90 0.08 -8.05 -7.01
CA GLY A 90 -0.46 -9.19 -7.77
C GLY A 90 0.51 -10.37 -7.90
N ILE A 91 1.52 -10.45 -7.03
CA ILE A 91 2.44 -11.58 -6.90
C ILE A 91 2.12 -12.34 -5.61
N PHE A 92 1.97 -13.67 -5.71
CA PHE A 92 1.92 -14.57 -4.57
C PHE A 92 3.33 -14.94 -4.09
N TYR A 93 3.44 -15.09 -2.78
CA TYR A 93 4.63 -15.59 -2.09
C TYR A 93 4.30 -16.76 -1.16
N ASP A 94 3.17 -17.43 -1.41
CA ASP A 94 2.75 -18.59 -0.63
C ASP A 94 3.83 -19.69 -0.72
N TYR A 95 4.20 -20.23 0.44
CA TYR A 95 5.19 -21.30 0.53
C TYR A 95 4.71 -22.57 -0.18
N ALA A 96 3.41 -22.89 -0.10
CA ALA A 96 2.85 -24.09 -0.71
C ALA A 96 2.89 -24.06 -2.25
N LEU A 97 2.83 -22.87 -2.86
CA LEU A 97 2.82 -22.72 -4.32
C LEU A 97 4.20 -22.92 -4.94
N ARG A 98 5.23 -22.26 -4.40
CA ARG A 98 6.58 -22.30 -4.98
C ARG A 98 7.69 -22.07 -3.96
N ARG A 99 7.54 -22.64 -2.75
CA ARG A 99 8.50 -22.50 -1.63
C ARG A 99 8.85 -21.03 -1.33
N GLY A 100 7.85 -20.14 -1.44
CA GLY A 100 7.98 -18.71 -1.18
C GLY A 100 8.56 -17.90 -2.35
N MET A 101 8.88 -18.53 -3.48
CA MET A 101 9.28 -17.81 -4.68
C MET A 101 8.10 -17.02 -5.28
N PRO A 102 8.37 -15.88 -5.95
CA PRO A 102 7.32 -15.07 -6.54
C PRO A 102 6.57 -15.82 -7.65
N VAL A 103 5.24 -15.85 -7.54
CA VAL A 103 4.33 -16.36 -8.57
C VAL A 103 3.40 -15.23 -9.02
N PRO A 104 3.59 -14.66 -10.23
CA PRO A 104 2.72 -13.60 -10.75
C PRO A 104 1.33 -14.16 -11.04
N VAL A 105 0.30 -13.40 -10.70
CA VAL A 105 -1.10 -13.76 -10.96
C VAL A 105 -1.72 -12.71 -11.88
N HIS A 106 -1.51 -11.44 -11.53
CA HIS A 106 -1.88 -10.28 -12.33
C HIS A 106 -0.83 -9.19 -12.13
N ALA A 107 -0.15 -8.78 -13.21
CA ALA A 107 0.69 -7.61 -13.17
C ALA A 107 -0.17 -6.38 -13.47
N LEU A 108 -0.62 -5.69 -12.42
CA LEU A 108 -1.28 -4.40 -12.56
C LEU A 108 -0.25 -3.29 -12.31
N GLU A 109 0.10 -2.58 -13.38
CA GLU A 109 0.70 -1.26 -13.25
C GLU A 109 -0.42 -0.27 -12.92
N GLU A 110 -0.46 0.16 -11.67
CA GLU A 110 -1.42 1.15 -11.19
C GLU A 110 -0.68 2.44 -10.85
N VAL A 111 -1.18 3.57 -11.36
CA VAL A 111 -0.59 4.89 -11.13
C VAL A 111 -1.66 5.85 -10.61
N ALA A 112 -1.41 6.43 -9.44
CA ALA A 112 -2.19 7.54 -8.90
C ALA A 112 -1.57 8.86 -9.34
N ARG A 113 -2.39 9.77 -9.91
CA ARG A 113 -1.93 11.10 -10.33
C ARG A 113 -2.10 12.11 -9.21
N VAL A 114 -1.14 13.02 -9.10
CA VAL A 114 -1.24 14.20 -8.24
C VAL A 114 -2.08 15.26 -8.96
N ARG A 115 -3.09 15.80 -8.29
CA ARG A 115 -3.93 16.91 -8.78
C ARG A 115 -3.91 18.02 -7.74
N ASP A 116 -3.58 19.23 -8.15
CA ASP A 116 -3.50 20.40 -7.26
C ASP A 116 -2.65 20.17 -5.99
N GLY A 117 -1.54 19.43 -6.14
CA GLY A 117 -0.64 19.07 -5.04
C GLY A 117 -1.14 17.93 -4.14
N VAL A 118 -2.29 17.32 -4.46
CA VAL A 118 -2.90 16.23 -3.70
C VAL A 118 -2.81 14.91 -4.46
N LEU A 119 -2.25 13.90 -3.82
CA LEU A 119 -2.30 12.50 -4.24
C LEU A 119 -3.45 11.79 -3.53
N THR A 120 -4.40 11.25 -4.28
CA THR A 120 -5.51 10.47 -3.73
C THR A 120 -5.36 8.99 -4.09
N VAL A 121 -5.56 8.11 -3.11
CA VAL A 121 -5.65 6.66 -3.33
C VAL A 121 -6.82 6.07 -2.57
N GLU A 122 -7.59 5.20 -3.22
CA GLU A 122 -8.61 4.38 -2.56
C GLU A 122 -8.01 3.06 -2.09
N VAL A 123 -8.22 2.74 -0.83
CA VAL A 123 -7.72 1.53 -0.18
C VAL A 123 -8.91 0.74 0.36
N PRO A 124 -9.14 -0.50 -0.13
CA PRO A 124 -10.11 -1.40 0.47
C PRO A 124 -9.81 -1.61 1.96
N VAL A 125 -10.83 -1.73 2.80
CA VAL A 125 -10.63 -2.13 4.20
C VAL A 125 -9.92 -3.49 4.28
N SER A 126 -9.12 -3.77 5.32
CA SER A 126 -8.32 -5.01 5.43
C SER A 126 -7.27 -5.17 4.30
N SER A 127 -6.64 -4.07 3.91
CA SER A 127 -5.59 -4.08 2.88
C SER A 127 -4.59 -2.96 3.10
N ALA A 128 -3.50 -2.97 2.33
CA ALA A 128 -2.49 -1.93 2.40
C ALA A 128 -2.00 -1.53 1.01
N VAL A 129 -1.44 -0.33 0.90
CA VAL A 129 -0.80 0.17 -0.32
C VAL A 129 0.56 0.78 -0.01
N LEU A 130 1.51 0.57 -0.90
CA LEU A 130 2.77 1.29 -0.99
C LEU A 130 2.68 2.21 -2.22
N LEU A 131 2.86 3.51 -1.99
CA LEU A 131 2.87 4.53 -3.03
C LEU A 131 4.32 4.98 -3.23
N SER A 132 4.88 4.75 -4.41
CA SER A 132 6.23 5.22 -4.75
C SER A 132 6.13 6.46 -5.65
N LEU A 133 6.56 7.61 -5.14
CA LEU A 133 6.50 8.90 -5.84
C LEU A 133 7.61 8.99 -6.91
N ASP A 134 7.36 9.77 -7.96
CA ASP A 134 8.30 10.05 -9.06
C ASP A 134 9.46 11.01 -8.71
#